data_AF-A0A7W4DXL5-F1
#
_entry.id   AF-A0A7W4DXL5-F1
#
_cell.length_a   1.000
_cell.length_b   1.000
_cell.length_c   1.000
_cell.angle_alpha   90.00
_cell.angle_beta   90.00
_cell.angle_gamma   90.00
#
_symmetry.space_group_name_H-M   'P 1'
#
loop_
_entity.id
_entity.type
_entity.pdbx_description
1 polymer ?
#
loop_
_entity_poly.entity_id
_entity_poly.type
_entity_poly.pdbx_seq_one_letter_code
_entity_poly.pdbx_strand_id
1 'polypeptide(L)'
;LHQAIEAKEHVKIEAATQTFATVTLQNYFRMYRKLAGMTGTAETEAGEFWSIYKLDVVVIPTNRPVIRKDEEDRVYKTVREKYNAVIEEIEKLVAAGRPVLVGTTSVEISELLSRMLKLRKIPHNVLNAKQHQKEAQVVAEAGRKGQVTIATNMAGRGTDIKLTPEVREAGGLAIVGTERHESRRVDRQLRGRSGRQGDPGSSVFFVSLEDNLMRLFGSSRIISIMDKLGLEEGEVIQHPWISKSIERAQKRMELNNFGIRKRLLEYDDVMNLQRERIYDRRRHALFGEKMEEDIAEMVQGTCEAMAEEFANTNDWDGFRDAVLYTFSMEPTIDRTAFAQASRGELLELLKKMVWERYEQRMATIAQRALPVFQKVLDTHGDRYTDVVTPISDGKRVLQIPINLRRAIDSNGRELSKGIARTILLLAIDDHWQQHLLAMDELKQSVQNASYEQKDPLLIYKFEGFELFERMISELNRDILRTLLKAHIPVDEGNAAQEPARQEQPKRPAQKLQAGRSDTYTSNAQPPQPNQPVVNSDPKVGRNDPCPCGSGKKYKNCHGRLGNA
;
A
#
# COMPACT_ATOMS: atom_id res chain seq x y z
N LEU A 1 -9.98 6.77 17.45
CA LEU A 1 -9.93 6.49 18.92
C LEU A 1 -8.81 7.26 19.62
N HIS A 2 -7.54 7.16 19.17
CA HIS A 2 -6.41 7.85 19.80
C HIS A 2 -6.63 9.37 19.93
N GLN A 3 -7.05 10.03 18.85
CA GLN A 3 -7.33 11.47 18.82
C GLN A 3 -8.51 11.92 19.68
N ALA A 4 -9.52 11.06 19.80
CA ALA A 4 -10.65 11.33 20.69
C ALA A 4 -10.21 11.27 22.17
N ILE A 5 -9.26 10.38 22.49
CA ILE A 5 -8.62 10.33 23.81
C ILE A 5 -7.71 11.54 24.00
N GLU A 6 -6.92 11.94 23.00
CA GLU A 6 -6.10 13.17 23.06
C GLU A 6 -6.96 14.40 23.30
N ALA A 7 -8.08 14.54 22.59
CA ALA A 7 -9.02 15.63 22.78
C ALA A 7 -9.66 15.61 24.17
N LYS A 8 -10.05 14.42 24.66
CA LYS A 8 -10.62 14.24 26.00
C LYS A 8 -9.61 14.59 27.10
N GLU A 9 -8.35 14.19 26.94
CA GLU A 9 -7.27 14.41 27.91
C GLU A 9 -6.53 15.75 27.67
N HIS A 10 -7.07 16.62 26.81
CA HIS A 10 -6.51 17.93 26.45
C HIS A 10 -5.04 17.89 25.99
N VAL A 11 -4.64 16.78 25.35
CA VAL A 11 -3.32 16.60 24.74
C VAL A 11 -3.32 17.21 23.34
N LYS A 12 -2.14 17.65 22.87
CA LYS A 12 -1.96 18.12 21.49
C LYS A 12 -2.37 17.00 20.53
N ILE A 13 -3.47 17.22 19.81
CA ILE A 13 -4.03 16.26 18.87
C ILE A 13 -3.04 16.09 17.71
N GLU A 14 -2.57 14.88 17.48
CA GLU A 14 -1.76 14.58 16.31
C GLU A 14 -2.65 14.53 15.06
N ALA A 15 -2.13 15.02 13.94
CA ALA A 15 -2.86 15.01 12.68
C ALA A 15 -3.21 13.57 12.29
N ALA A 16 -4.46 13.32 11.89
CA ALA A 16 -4.88 11.99 11.47
C ALA A 16 -4.01 11.51 10.31
N THR A 17 -3.49 10.29 10.41
CA THR A 17 -2.99 9.60 9.23
C THR A 17 -4.16 9.40 8.27
N GLN A 18 -4.15 10.16 7.20
CA GLN A 18 -5.16 10.12 6.15
C GLN A 18 -4.66 9.25 4.99
N THR A 19 -5.56 8.42 4.48
CA THR A 19 -5.31 7.62 3.29
C THR A 19 -5.30 8.52 2.06
N PHE A 20 -4.12 8.71 1.45
CA PHE A 20 -3.99 9.43 0.18
C PHE A 20 -4.25 8.53 -1.04
N ALA A 21 -3.82 7.28 -0.95
CA ALA A 21 -3.99 6.29 -1.99
C ALA A 21 -3.85 4.88 -1.40
N THR A 22 -4.71 3.98 -1.86
CA THR A 22 -4.68 2.56 -1.52
C THR A 22 -4.93 1.75 -2.79
N VAL A 23 -4.27 0.61 -2.92
CA VAL A 23 -4.56 -0.40 -3.94
C VAL A 23 -4.20 -1.76 -3.40
N THR A 24 -5.07 -2.75 -3.62
CA THR A 24 -4.75 -4.14 -3.26
C THR A 24 -3.79 -4.75 -4.28
N LEU A 25 -2.98 -5.73 -3.87
CA LEU A 25 -2.10 -6.43 -4.81
C LEU A 25 -2.90 -7.06 -5.96
N GLN A 26 -4.09 -7.58 -5.65
CA GLN A 26 -5.02 -8.15 -6.60
C GLN A 26 -5.39 -7.14 -7.70
N ASN A 27 -5.94 -6.00 -7.32
CA ASN A 27 -6.34 -4.98 -8.30
C ASN A 27 -5.14 -4.33 -8.99
N TYR A 28 -4.01 -4.16 -8.29
CA TYR A 28 -2.77 -3.68 -8.89
C TYR A 28 -2.30 -4.57 -10.04
N PHE A 29 -2.24 -5.89 -9.85
CA PHE A 29 -1.82 -6.81 -10.91
C PHE A 29 -2.87 -6.95 -12.03
N ARG A 30 -4.16 -6.75 -11.74
CA ARG A 30 -5.23 -6.72 -12.75
C ARG A 30 -5.09 -5.54 -13.74
N MET A 31 -4.37 -4.48 -13.37
CA MET A 31 -4.12 -3.34 -14.27
C MET A 31 -3.15 -3.66 -15.42
N TYR A 32 -2.38 -4.76 -15.33
CA TYR A 32 -1.41 -5.11 -16.35
C TYR A 32 -2.12 -5.70 -17.58
N ARG A 33 -1.79 -5.20 -18.78
CA ARG A 33 -2.30 -5.77 -20.05
C ARG A 33 -2.00 -7.25 -20.22
N LYS A 34 -0.85 -7.70 -19.71
CA LYS A 34 -0.43 -9.11 -19.74
C LYS A 34 0.14 -9.45 -18.36
N LEU A 35 -0.42 -10.48 -17.75
CA LEU A 35 0.03 -10.99 -16.46
C LEU A 35 0.41 -12.47 -16.62
N ALA A 36 1.55 -12.85 -16.06
CA ALA A 36 2.01 -14.24 -15.98
C ALA A 36 2.79 -14.42 -14.67
N GLY A 37 2.83 -15.64 -14.17
CA GLY A 37 3.54 -15.97 -12.94
C GLY A 37 4.12 -17.38 -12.99
N MET A 38 5.16 -17.61 -12.19
CA MET A 38 5.79 -18.92 -12.04
C MET A 38 5.95 -19.26 -10.57
N THR A 39 5.66 -20.51 -10.22
CA THR A 39 5.84 -21.05 -8.87
C THR A 39 5.78 -22.57 -8.92
N GLY A 40 6.45 -23.25 -7.99
CA GLY A 40 6.43 -24.72 -7.89
C GLY A 40 5.16 -25.28 -7.23
N THR A 41 4.27 -24.45 -6.70
CA THR A 41 3.13 -24.89 -5.87
C THR A 41 1.85 -24.09 -6.17
N ALA A 42 1.54 -23.83 -7.45
CA ALA A 42 0.32 -23.10 -7.85
C ALA A 42 -0.94 -23.97 -7.90
N GLU A 43 -0.78 -25.27 -8.16
CA GLU A 43 -1.88 -26.20 -8.46
C GLU A 43 -3.00 -26.18 -7.42
N THR A 44 -2.65 -26.10 -6.12
CA THR A 44 -3.63 -26.09 -5.02
C THR A 44 -4.56 -24.87 -5.05
N GLU A 45 -4.11 -23.76 -5.62
CA GLU A 45 -4.81 -22.48 -5.66
C GLU A 45 -5.25 -22.11 -7.09
N ALA A 46 -5.30 -23.08 -8.01
CA ALA A 46 -5.65 -22.83 -9.42
C ALA A 46 -7.01 -22.13 -9.56
N GLY A 47 -7.99 -22.51 -8.74
CA GLY A 47 -9.30 -21.84 -8.70
C GLY A 47 -9.23 -20.37 -8.24
N GLU A 48 -8.33 -20.04 -7.29
CA GLU A 48 -8.09 -18.66 -6.86
C GLU A 48 -7.44 -17.83 -7.99
N PHE A 49 -6.41 -18.38 -8.65
CA PHE A 49 -5.75 -17.70 -9.78
C PHE A 49 -6.71 -17.41 -10.93
N TRP A 50 -7.58 -18.36 -11.27
CA TRP A 50 -8.59 -18.15 -12.31
C TRP A 50 -9.68 -17.15 -11.87
N SER A 51 -10.20 -17.28 -10.65
CA SER A 51 -11.28 -16.40 -10.18
C SER A 51 -10.85 -14.94 -10.14
N ILE A 52 -9.65 -14.64 -9.62
CA ILE A 52 -9.16 -13.27 -9.42
C ILE A 52 -8.46 -12.71 -10.65
N TYR A 53 -7.53 -13.47 -11.25
CA TYR A 53 -6.63 -12.98 -12.30
C TYR A 53 -6.92 -13.54 -13.69
N LYS A 54 -7.88 -14.48 -13.82
CA LYS A 54 -8.12 -15.23 -15.07
C LYS A 54 -6.87 -15.94 -15.59
N LEU A 55 -6.05 -16.43 -14.66
CA LEU A 55 -4.82 -17.17 -14.96
C LEU A 55 -5.04 -18.66 -14.81
N ASP A 56 -4.80 -19.41 -15.88
CA ASP A 56 -4.71 -20.86 -15.84
C ASP A 56 -3.40 -21.31 -15.19
N VAL A 57 -3.46 -22.43 -14.47
CA VAL A 57 -2.29 -23.06 -13.88
C VAL A 57 -1.92 -24.29 -14.69
N VAL A 58 -0.77 -24.22 -15.36
CA VAL A 58 -0.20 -25.35 -16.11
C VAL A 58 0.91 -25.99 -15.29
N VAL A 59 0.79 -27.29 -15.03
CA VAL A 59 1.83 -28.07 -14.34
C VAL A 59 2.87 -28.52 -15.36
N ILE A 60 4.04 -27.87 -15.33
CA ILE A 60 5.16 -28.23 -16.21
C ILE A 60 5.85 -29.49 -15.65
N PRO A 61 6.07 -30.54 -16.47
CA PRO A 61 6.80 -31.72 -16.05
C PRO A 61 8.21 -31.37 -15.56
N THR A 62 8.69 -32.15 -14.58
CA THR A 62 10.07 -32.00 -14.11
C THR A 62 11.05 -32.54 -15.14
N ASN A 63 12.22 -31.91 -15.24
CA ASN A 63 13.31 -32.36 -16.14
C ASN A 63 13.81 -33.78 -15.80
N ARG A 64 13.80 -34.13 -14.52
CA ARG A 64 14.19 -35.44 -14.00
C ARG A 64 13.16 -35.90 -12.97
N PRO A 65 12.81 -37.20 -12.93
CA PRO A 65 11.88 -37.75 -11.96
C PRO A 65 12.30 -37.44 -10.52
N VAL A 66 11.33 -37.07 -9.68
CA VAL A 66 11.58 -36.80 -8.26
C VAL A 66 11.67 -38.13 -7.51
N ILE A 67 12.83 -38.39 -6.90
CA ILE A 67 13.09 -39.61 -6.09
C ILE A 67 13.13 -39.32 -4.58
N ARG A 68 12.71 -38.11 -4.16
CA ARG A 68 12.66 -37.71 -2.75
C ARG A 68 11.68 -38.60 -1.99
N LYS A 69 12.08 -39.07 -0.80
CA LYS A 69 11.25 -39.86 0.10
C LYS A 69 10.55 -38.93 1.10
N ASP A 70 9.26 -38.69 0.90
CA ASP A 70 8.43 -37.94 1.85
C ASP A 70 7.86 -38.92 2.89
N GLU A 71 8.33 -38.81 4.13
CA GLU A 71 7.86 -39.61 5.27
C GLU A 71 6.53 -39.07 5.82
N GLU A 72 5.79 -39.95 6.47
CA GLU A 72 4.59 -39.59 7.23
C GLU A 72 4.93 -38.69 8.43
N ASP A 73 3.95 -37.93 8.88
CA ASP A 73 4.12 -37.01 10.01
C ASP A 73 4.32 -37.79 11.31
N ARG A 74 5.30 -37.37 12.11
CA ARG A 74 5.55 -37.90 13.45
C ARG A 74 4.83 -37.00 14.46
N VAL A 75 3.74 -37.51 15.04
CA VAL A 75 2.90 -36.74 15.97
C VAL A 75 3.27 -37.10 17.40
N TYR A 76 3.38 -36.08 18.25
CA TYR A 76 3.71 -36.17 19.67
C TYR A 76 2.62 -35.52 20.52
N LYS A 77 2.57 -35.91 21.80
CA LYS A 77 1.60 -35.36 22.74
C LYS A 77 1.97 -33.93 23.14
N THR A 78 3.23 -33.72 23.51
CA THR A 78 3.73 -32.44 24.01
C THR A 78 4.74 -31.78 23.07
N VAL A 79 4.84 -30.45 23.14
CA VAL A 79 5.86 -29.69 22.40
C VAL A 79 7.28 -30.10 22.82
N ARG A 80 7.47 -30.48 24.09
CA ARG A 80 8.77 -30.89 24.63
C ARG A 80 9.27 -32.19 23.99
N GLU A 81 8.41 -33.21 23.93
CA GLU A 81 8.71 -34.49 23.26
C GLU A 81 9.04 -34.27 21.78
N LYS A 82 8.19 -33.48 21.10
CA LYS A 82 8.39 -33.11 19.70
C LYS A 82 9.80 -32.55 19.46
N TYR A 83 10.24 -31.56 20.23
CA TYR A 83 11.55 -30.94 20.02
C TYR A 83 12.72 -31.86 20.41
N ASN A 84 12.57 -32.71 21.43
CA ASN A 84 13.59 -33.71 21.72
C ASN A 84 13.76 -34.68 20.54
N ALA A 85 12.66 -35.19 19.99
CA ALA A 85 12.68 -36.09 18.85
C ALA A 85 13.22 -35.42 17.57
N VAL A 86 12.93 -34.13 17.35
CA VAL A 86 13.53 -33.35 16.26
C VAL A 86 15.06 -33.31 16.39
N ILE A 87 15.58 -33.06 17.59
CA ILE A 87 17.03 -32.97 17.83
C ILE A 87 17.70 -34.34 17.65
N GLU A 88 17.08 -35.40 18.15
CA GLU A 88 17.57 -36.79 17.97
C GLU A 88 17.61 -37.18 16.49
N GLU A 89 16.59 -36.82 15.71
CA GLU A 89 16.58 -37.05 14.27
C GLU A 89 17.68 -36.26 13.55
N ILE A 90 17.89 -34.99 13.92
CA ILE A 90 18.99 -34.18 13.38
C ILE A 90 20.34 -34.82 13.70
N GLU A 91 20.55 -35.27 14.94
CA GLU A 91 21.79 -35.92 15.37
C GLU A 91 22.06 -37.20 14.56
N LYS A 92 21.04 -38.04 14.37
CA LYS A 92 21.13 -39.26 13.55
C LYS A 92 21.49 -38.95 12.09
N LEU A 93 20.86 -37.93 11.49
CA LEU A 93 21.11 -37.53 10.10
C LEU A 93 22.51 -36.93 9.91
N VAL A 94 22.96 -36.10 10.85
CA VAL A 94 24.30 -35.51 10.84
C VAL A 94 25.37 -36.58 11.05
N ALA A 95 25.14 -37.55 11.95
CA ALA A 95 26.02 -38.70 12.14
C ALA A 95 26.14 -39.56 10.88
N ALA A 96 25.07 -39.66 10.09
CA ALA A 96 25.09 -40.28 8.76
C ALA A 96 25.74 -39.41 7.66
N GLY A 97 26.26 -38.23 8.01
CA GLY A 97 26.91 -37.29 7.09
C GLY A 97 25.95 -36.46 6.23
N ARG A 98 24.64 -36.53 6.47
CA ARG A 98 23.64 -35.83 5.65
C ARG A 98 23.48 -34.37 6.09
N PRO A 99 23.30 -33.42 5.15
CA PRO A 99 22.87 -32.07 5.50
C PRO A 99 21.40 -32.06 5.91
N VAL A 100 21.07 -31.18 6.85
CA VAL A 100 19.72 -31.03 7.40
C VAL A 100 19.26 -29.59 7.30
N LEU A 101 18.09 -29.38 6.67
CA LEU A 101 17.38 -28.11 6.69
C LEU A 101 16.16 -28.23 7.61
N VAL A 102 16.18 -27.48 8.70
CA VAL A 102 15.12 -27.42 9.70
C VAL A 102 14.23 -26.22 9.41
N GLY A 103 12.93 -26.45 9.17
CA GLY A 103 11.95 -25.38 8.94
C GLY A 103 11.12 -25.11 10.19
N THR A 104 11.10 -23.85 10.64
CA THR A 104 10.30 -23.39 11.80
C THR A 104 9.26 -22.37 11.37
N THR A 105 8.20 -22.18 12.17
CA THR A 105 7.12 -21.21 11.90
C THR A 105 7.40 -19.81 12.46
N SER A 106 8.24 -19.70 13.49
CA SER A 106 8.59 -18.43 14.13
C SER A 106 10.08 -18.30 14.43
N VAL A 107 10.52 -17.04 14.65
CA VAL A 107 11.89 -16.71 15.07
C VAL A 107 12.17 -17.28 16.47
N GLU A 108 11.21 -17.20 17.38
CA GLU A 108 11.34 -17.72 18.75
C GLU A 108 11.64 -19.23 18.76
N ILE A 109 10.95 -20.00 17.92
CA ILE A 109 11.18 -21.44 17.77
C ILE A 109 12.57 -21.72 17.19
N SER A 110 13.02 -20.93 16.21
CA SER A 110 14.36 -21.10 15.63
C SER A 110 15.47 -20.83 16.65
N GLU A 111 15.30 -19.83 17.53
CA GLU A 111 16.26 -19.55 18.59
C GLU A 111 16.25 -20.61 19.68
N LEU A 112 15.06 -21.14 20.02
CA LEU A 112 14.92 -22.27 20.94
C LEU A 112 15.68 -23.50 20.43
N LEU A 113 15.44 -23.90 19.17
CA LEU A 113 16.13 -25.03 18.55
C LEU A 113 17.64 -24.79 18.43
N SER A 114 18.05 -23.56 18.11
CA SER A 114 19.47 -23.19 18.11
C SER A 114 20.12 -23.43 19.48
N ARG A 115 19.48 -23.01 20.58
CA ARG A 115 19.98 -23.28 21.94
C ARG A 115 20.09 -24.78 22.22
N MET A 116 19.08 -25.56 21.84
CA MET A 116 19.08 -27.02 22.03
C MET A 116 20.19 -27.72 21.23
N LEU A 117 20.45 -27.29 19.99
CA LEU A 117 21.55 -27.82 19.16
C LEU A 117 22.93 -27.42 19.71
N LYS A 118 23.08 -26.20 20.26
CA LYS A 118 24.33 -25.78 20.94
C LYS A 118 24.64 -26.67 22.14
N LEU A 119 23.62 -27.02 22.93
CA LEU A 119 23.74 -27.94 24.07
C LEU A 119 24.25 -29.33 23.64
N ARG A 120 23.82 -29.82 22.47
CA ARG A 120 24.30 -31.07 21.86
C ARG A 120 25.60 -30.95 21.08
N LYS A 121 26.24 -29.76 21.06
CA LYS A 121 27.47 -29.45 20.31
C LYS A 121 27.37 -29.67 18.79
N ILE A 122 26.17 -29.49 18.23
CA ILE A 122 25.95 -29.61 16.78
C ILE A 122 26.12 -28.24 16.12
N PRO A 123 27.08 -28.05 15.20
CA PRO A 123 27.27 -26.79 14.49
C PRO A 123 26.07 -26.52 13.56
N HIS A 124 25.50 -25.33 13.63
CA HIS A 124 24.33 -24.95 12.85
C HIS A 124 24.30 -23.45 12.53
N ASN A 125 23.57 -23.11 11.47
CA ASN A 125 23.30 -21.74 11.07
C ASN A 125 21.80 -21.42 11.22
N VAL A 126 21.45 -20.18 11.54
CA VAL A 126 20.06 -19.73 11.70
C VAL A 126 19.77 -18.61 10.70
N LEU A 127 18.65 -18.73 9.98
CA LEU A 127 18.20 -17.79 8.96
C LEU A 127 16.87 -17.16 9.40
N ASN A 128 16.90 -15.86 9.70
CA ASN A 128 15.78 -15.11 10.29
C ASN A 128 15.10 -14.10 9.33
N ALA A 129 15.38 -14.18 8.02
CA ALA A 129 14.88 -13.28 6.98
C ALA A 129 15.21 -11.78 7.17
N LYS A 130 16.22 -11.44 7.99
CA LYS A 130 16.65 -10.05 8.25
C LYS A 130 17.72 -9.56 7.27
N GLN A 131 18.57 -10.45 6.75
CA GLN A 131 19.72 -10.09 5.90
C GLN A 131 19.85 -11.01 4.68
N HIS A 132 19.09 -10.72 3.62
CA HIS A 132 18.96 -11.61 2.45
C HIS A 132 20.29 -11.98 1.77
N GLN A 133 21.26 -11.05 1.66
CA GLN A 133 22.54 -11.33 0.98
C GLN A 133 23.42 -12.34 1.74
N LYS A 134 23.55 -12.19 3.06
CA LYS A 134 24.31 -13.15 3.89
C LYS A 134 23.58 -14.49 4.00
N GLU A 135 22.25 -14.46 4.08
CA GLU A 135 21.43 -15.67 4.08
C GLU A 135 21.62 -16.50 2.80
N ALA A 136 21.70 -15.86 1.63
CA ALA A 136 21.95 -16.57 0.36
C ALA A 136 23.29 -17.33 0.36
N GLN A 137 24.35 -16.73 0.94
CA GLN A 137 25.64 -17.40 1.07
C GLN A 137 25.55 -18.63 1.98
N VAL A 138 24.89 -18.49 3.13
CA VAL A 138 24.69 -19.60 4.07
C VAL A 138 23.85 -20.72 3.44
N VAL A 139 22.81 -20.39 2.67
CA VAL A 139 21.95 -21.38 1.98
C VAL A 139 22.72 -22.10 0.88
N ALA A 140 23.61 -21.43 0.16
CA ALA A 140 24.45 -22.06 -0.87
C ALA A 140 25.39 -23.13 -0.28
N GLU A 141 25.84 -22.94 0.96
CA GLU A 141 26.69 -23.90 1.69
C GLU A 141 25.91 -24.95 2.48
N ALA A 142 24.58 -24.80 2.60
CA ALA A 142 23.72 -25.69 3.38
C ALA A 142 23.69 -27.14 2.88
N GLY A 143 24.15 -27.40 1.66
CA GLY A 143 24.21 -28.74 1.05
C GLY A 143 25.50 -29.52 1.33
N ARG A 144 26.42 -28.99 2.17
CA ARG A 144 27.66 -29.67 2.56
C ARG A 144 27.42 -30.75 3.61
N LYS A 145 28.32 -31.74 3.67
CA LYS A 145 28.27 -32.88 4.60
C LYS A 145 28.12 -32.41 6.05
N GLY A 146 27.14 -32.96 6.76
CA GLY A 146 26.88 -32.67 8.19
C GLY A 146 26.44 -31.23 8.51
N GLN A 147 26.15 -30.39 7.50
CA GLN A 147 25.73 -29.02 7.72
C GLN A 147 24.26 -28.97 8.19
N VAL A 148 24.00 -28.26 9.30
CA VAL A 148 22.65 -28.00 9.80
C VAL A 148 22.29 -26.54 9.57
N THR A 149 21.12 -26.30 8.99
CA THR A 149 20.59 -24.95 8.75
C THR A 149 19.17 -24.87 9.26
N ILE A 150 18.88 -23.90 10.12
CA ILE A 150 17.55 -23.59 10.64
C ILE A 150 17.01 -22.40 9.86
N ALA A 151 15.84 -22.55 9.24
CA ALA A 151 15.18 -21.51 8.47
C ALA A 151 13.84 -21.16 9.10
N THR A 152 13.66 -19.90 9.50
CA THR A 152 12.36 -19.39 9.91
C THR A 152 11.50 -19.16 8.68
N ASN A 153 10.33 -19.79 8.63
CA ASN A 153 9.38 -19.75 7.53
C ASN A 153 10.07 -20.02 6.18
N MET A 154 10.09 -19.01 5.30
CA MET A 154 10.68 -19.08 3.97
C MET A 154 12.02 -18.34 3.86
N ALA A 155 12.79 -18.22 4.95
CA ALA A 155 14.13 -17.66 4.87
C ALA A 155 14.99 -18.44 3.84
N GLY A 156 15.83 -17.73 3.08
CA GLY A 156 16.59 -18.33 1.98
C GLY A 156 15.76 -18.71 0.74
N ARG A 157 14.56 -18.13 0.54
CA ARG A 157 13.78 -18.29 -0.69
C ARG A 157 14.51 -17.72 -1.91
N GLY A 158 14.45 -18.45 -3.03
CA GLY A 158 15.12 -18.08 -4.28
C GLY A 158 16.57 -18.53 -4.42
N THR A 159 17.18 -19.09 -3.37
CA THR A 159 18.53 -19.69 -3.45
C THR A 159 18.44 -21.22 -3.45
N ASP A 160 19.21 -21.84 -4.34
CA ASP A 160 19.24 -23.29 -4.55
C ASP A 160 20.32 -23.93 -3.69
N ILE A 161 19.95 -25.00 -2.98
CA ILE A 161 20.88 -25.80 -2.17
C ILE A 161 21.48 -26.85 -3.09
N LYS A 162 22.77 -26.73 -3.41
CA LYS A 162 23.50 -27.69 -4.24
C LYS A 162 24.14 -28.75 -3.36
N LEU A 163 24.00 -30.02 -3.75
CA LEU A 163 24.59 -31.15 -3.02
C LEU A 163 25.96 -31.51 -3.59
N THR A 164 26.89 -31.87 -2.71
CA THR A 164 28.15 -32.48 -3.11
C THR A 164 27.93 -33.96 -3.46
N PRO A 165 28.83 -34.59 -4.26
CA PRO A 165 28.71 -36.01 -4.61
C PRO A 165 28.61 -36.93 -3.38
N GLU A 166 29.43 -36.69 -2.36
CA GLU A 166 29.41 -37.43 -1.09
C GLU A 166 28.02 -37.39 -0.40
N VAL A 167 27.37 -36.22 -0.44
CA VAL A 167 26.06 -36.04 0.17
C VAL A 167 24.98 -36.77 -0.62
N ARG A 168 25.10 -36.86 -1.95
CA ARG A 168 24.16 -37.64 -2.77
C ARG A 168 24.20 -39.12 -2.39
N GLU A 169 25.40 -39.67 -2.23
CA GLU A 169 25.58 -41.07 -1.79
C GLU A 169 25.06 -41.31 -0.37
N ALA A 170 25.22 -40.32 0.53
CA ALA A 170 24.69 -40.38 1.90
C ALA A 170 23.14 -40.28 1.99
N GLY A 171 22.42 -40.13 0.86
CA GLY A 171 20.96 -40.03 0.83
C GLY A 171 20.42 -38.61 0.64
N GLY A 172 21.28 -37.64 0.36
CA GLY A 172 20.93 -36.27 0.01
C GLY A 172 20.37 -35.42 1.15
N LEU A 173 19.82 -34.24 0.80
CA LEU A 173 19.31 -33.27 1.76
C LEU A 173 18.08 -33.80 2.51
N ALA A 174 18.15 -33.76 3.83
CA ALA A 174 17.03 -34.07 4.71
C ALA A 174 16.30 -32.79 5.13
N ILE A 175 14.99 -32.77 4.95
CA ILE A 175 14.12 -31.68 5.40
C ILE A 175 13.42 -32.12 6.68
N VAL A 176 13.54 -31.31 7.73
CA VAL A 176 12.87 -31.53 9.01
C VAL A 176 11.94 -30.35 9.27
N GLY A 177 10.63 -30.55 9.11
CA GLY A 177 9.63 -29.56 9.51
C GLY A 177 9.33 -29.71 10.99
N THR A 178 9.45 -28.65 11.78
CA THR A 178 9.18 -28.72 13.22
C THR A 178 7.70 -28.56 13.58
N GLU A 179 6.91 -28.09 12.62
CA GLU A 179 5.46 -27.87 12.69
C GLU A 179 4.87 -27.90 11.27
N ARG A 180 3.54 -28.02 11.19
CA ARG A 180 2.77 -27.81 9.97
C ARG A 180 2.37 -26.34 9.84
N HIS A 181 2.56 -25.74 8.68
CA HIS A 181 2.09 -24.39 8.42
C HIS A 181 0.57 -24.36 8.20
N GLU A 182 -0.03 -23.17 8.29
CA GLU A 182 -1.46 -22.97 8.01
C GLU A 182 -1.87 -23.36 6.58
N SER A 183 -0.92 -23.34 5.64
CA SER A 183 -1.12 -23.74 4.25
C SER A 183 -0.19 -24.86 3.82
N ARG A 184 -0.79 -25.87 3.17
CA ARG A 184 -0.10 -27.02 2.54
C ARG A 184 0.90 -26.56 1.49
N ARG A 185 0.64 -25.42 0.85
CA ARG A 185 1.53 -24.82 -0.14
C ARG A 185 2.90 -24.48 0.45
N VAL A 186 2.94 -23.95 1.67
CA VAL A 186 4.19 -23.57 2.35
C VAL A 186 4.96 -24.81 2.77
N ASP A 187 4.27 -25.83 3.29
CA ASP A 187 4.89 -27.13 3.60
C ASP A 187 5.49 -27.79 2.35
N ARG A 188 4.76 -27.80 1.22
CA ARG A 188 5.25 -28.32 -0.06
C ARG A 188 6.49 -27.55 -0.56
N GLN A 189 6.57 -26.24 -0.31
CA GLN A 189 7.75 -25.44 -0.63
C GLN A 189 8.95 -25.82 0.24
N LEU A 190 8.73 -26.10 1.52
CA LEU A 190 9.79 -26.59 2.42
C LEU A 190 10.30 -27.96 1.95
N ARG A 191 9.40 -28.91 1.65
CA ARG A 191 9.76 -30.22 1.06
C ARG A 191 10.52 -30.06 -0.25
N GLY A 192 10.05 -29.15 -1.12
CA GLY A 192 10.64 -28.83 -2.42
C GLY A 192 12.05 -28.25 -2.37
N ARG A 193 12.60 -27.95 -1.19
CA ARG A 193 14.02 -27.63 -1.03
C ARG A 193 14.92 -28.85 -1.26
N SER A 194 14.40 -30.05 -1.05
CA SER A 194 15.09 -31.31 -1.32
C SER A 194 14.53 -32.00 -2.58
N GLY A 195 15.31 -32.92 -3.17
CA GLY A 195 14.89 -33.67 -4.35
C GLY A 195 15.03 -32.94 -5.69
N ARG A 196 15.88 -31.90 -5.75
CA ARG A 196 16.00 -31.04 -6.94
C ARG A 196 16.71 -31.78 -8.08
N GLN A 197 16.19 -31.67 -9.31
CA GLN A 197 16.79 -32.31 -10.50
C GLN A 197 17.05 -33.82 -10.32
N GLY A 198 16.15 -34.52 -9.62
CA GLY A 198 16.28 -35.96 -9.35
C GLY A 198 17.35 -36.31 -8.31
N ASP A 199 17.87 -35.34 -7.56
CA ASP A 199 18.75 -35.63 -6.43
C ASP A 199 18.00 -36.45 -5.36
N PRO A 200 18.71 -37.34 -4.62
CA PRO A 200 18.13 -38.03 -3.48
C PRO A 200 17.82 -37.04 -2.36
N GLY A 201 16.90 -37.44 -1.49
CA GLY A 201 16.53 -36.62 -0.35
C GLY A 201 15.38 -37.22 0.44
N SER A 202 15.15 -36.68 1.63
CA SER A 202 13.99 -37.04 2.44
C SER A 202 13.32 -35.81 3.05
N SER A 203 12.04 -35.93 3.38
CA SER A 203 11.35 -34.93 4.18
C SER A 203 10.49 -35.59 5.25
N VAL A 204 10.50 -35.02 6.45
CA VAL A 204 9.68 -35.48 7.58
C VAL A 204 9.18 -34.26 8.35
N PHE A 205 7.96 -34.34 8.86
CA PHE A 205 7.37 -33.30 9.71
C PHE A 205 7.10 -33.85 11.11
N PHE A 206 7.38 -33.03 12.10
CA PHE A 206 7.10 -33.27 13.51
C PHE A 206 5.95 -32.37 13.92
N VAL A 207 4.94 -32.94 14.57
CA VAL A 207 3.72 -32.22 14.97
C VAL A 207 3.42 -32.53 16.42
N SER A 208 2.99 -31.54 17.19
CA SER A 208 2.46 -31.73 18.54
C SER A 208 0.97 -31.42 18.59
N LEU A 209 0.23 -32.12 19.44
CA LEU A 209 -1.17 -31.78 19.74
C LEU A 209 -1.34 -30.40 20.40
N GLU A 210 -0.26 -29.86 20.96
CA GLU A 210 -0.17 -28.52 21.56
C GLU A 210 0.20 -27.42 20.55
N ASP A 211 0.54 -27.77 19.30
CA ASP A 211 0.91 -26.79 18.28
C ASP A 211 -0.27 -25.87 17.93
N ASN A 212 0.02 -24.65 17.48
CA ASN A 212 -1.00 -23.63 17.21
C ASN A 212 -2.09 -24.13 16.24
N LEU A 213 -1.69 -24.83 15.17
CA LEU A 213 -2.61 -25.43 14.20
C LEU A 213 -3.55 -26.44 14.87
N MET A 214 -3.06 -27.25 15.82
CA MET A 214 -3.87 -28.28 16.48
C MET A 214 -4.79 -27.68 17.55
N ARG A 215 -4.33 -26.65 18.27
CA ARG A 215 -5.11 -25.92 19.28
C ARG A 215 -6.37 -25.28 18.69
N LEU A 216 -6.28 -24.73 17.48
CA LEU A 216 -7.41 -24.12 16.78
C LEU A 216 -8.53 -25.13 16.44
N PHE A 217 -8.27 -26.44 16.49
CA PHE A 217 -9.19 -27.49 16.03
C PHE A 217 -9.62 -28.47 17.12
N GLY A 218 -9.60 -28.05 18.38
CA GLY A 218 -10.16 -28.82 19.49
C GLY A 218 -9.28 -29.98 19.94
N SER A 219 -7.97 -29.73 20.07
CA SER A 219 -6.98 -30.71 20.54
C SER A 219 -7.37 -31.36 21.88
N SER A 220 -8.13 -30.69 22.74
CA SER A 220 -8.60 -31.22 24.03
C SER A 220 -9.42 -32.52 23.91
N ARG A 221 -10.23 -32.67 22.86
CA ARG A 221 -11.02 -33.89 22.64
C ARG A 221 -10.15 -35.04 22.13
N ILE A 222 -9.12 -34.72 21.35
CA ILE A 222 -8.14 -35.69 20.85
C ILE A 222 -7.23 -36.15 21.99
N ILE A 223 -6.69 -35.19 22.76
CA ILE A 223 -5.84 -35.44 23.94
C ILE A 223 -6.57 -36.35 24.94
N SER A 224 -7.83 -36.05 25.27
CA SER A 224 -8.61 -36.88 26.21
C SER A 224 -8.93 -38.30 25.72
N ILE A 225 -9.05 -38.51 24.40
CA ILE A 225 -9.16 -39.87 23.83
C ILE A 225 -7.82 -40.60 23.95
N MET A 226 -6.71 -39.89 23.76
CA MET A 226 -5.36 -40.45 23.80
C MET A 226 -4.89 -40.77 25.22
N ASP A 227 -5.26 -39.94 26.20
CA ASP A 227 -5.05 -40.23 27.63
C ASP A 227 -5.78 -41.52 28.06
N LYS A 228 -6.95 -41.79 27.47
CA LYS A 228 -7.70 -43.04 27.72
C LYS A 228 -7.09 -44.26 27.02
N LEU A 229 -6.33 -44.05 25.95
CA LEU A 229 -5.65 -45.12 25.20
C LEU A 229 -4.31 -45.55 25.84
N GLY A 230 -3.84 -44.83 26.86
CA GLY A 230 -2.67 -45.24 27.65
C GLY A 230 -1.33 -45.14 26.92
N LEU A 231 -1.19 -44.21 25.97
CA LEU A 231 0.06 -43.99 25.24
C LEU A 231 1.15 -43.47 26.20
N GLU A 232 2.33 -44.09 26.15
CA GLU A 232 3.47 -43.73 26.99
C GLU A 232 4.12 -42.42 26.50
N GLU A 233 4.77 -41.69 27.42
CA GLU A 233 5.45 -40.44 27.09
C GLU A 233 6.60 -40.69 26.10
N GLY A 234 6.58 -39.98 24.96
CA GLY A 234 7.63 -40.08 23.93
C GLY A 234 7.33 -41.03 22.77
N GLU A 235 6.22 -41.78 22.78
CA GLU A 235 5.84 -42.62 21.65
C GLU A 235 5.32 -41.79 20.45
N VAL A 236 5.75 -42.18 19.25
CA VAL A 236 5.27 -41.56 18.01
C VAL A 236 3.86 -42.05 17.72
N ILE A 237 2.91 -41.11 17.69
CA ILE A 237 1.54 -41.45 17.34
C ILE A 237 1.39 -41.46 15.81
N GLN A 238 1.49 -42.64 15.21
CA GLN A 238 1.25 -42.84 13.78
C GLN A 238 -0.10 -43.52 13.57
N HIS A 239 -1.15 -42.74 13.35
CA HIS A 239 -2.44 -43.30 12.97
C HIS A 239 -3.09 -42.48 11.84
N PRO A 240 -3.57 -43.11 10.75
CA PRO A 240 -4.11 -42.43 9.57
C PRO A 240 -5.20 -41.37 9.81
N TRP A 241 -6.01 -41.51 10.87
CA TRP A 241 -7.01 -40.51 11.26
C TRP A 241 -6.42 -39.17 11.70
N ILE A 242 -5.23 -39.16 12.32
CA ILE A 242 -4.55 -37.93 12.77
C ILE A 242 -4.01 -37.16 11.57
N SER A 243 -3.31 -37.83 10.64
CA SER A 243 -2.84 -37.21 9.40
C SER A 243 -4.00 -36.58 8.61
N LYS A 244 -5.13 -37.30 8.49
CA LYS A 244 -6.36 -36.75 7.87
C LYS A 244 -6.94 -35.55 8.62
N SER A 245 -6.82 -35.54 9.95
CA SER A 245 -7.32 -34.44 10.79
C SER A 245 -6.46 -33.18 10.62
N ILE A 246 -5.13 -33.33 10.54
CA ILE A 246 -4.19 -32.26 10.22
C ILE A 246 -4.49 -31.68 8.83
N GLU A 247 -4.68 -32.54 7.82
CA GLU A 247 -5.00 -32.07 6.47
C GLU A 247 -6.32 -31.30 6.41
N ARG A 248 -7.35 -31.76 7.14
CA ARG A 248 -8.63 -31.05 7.27
C ARG A 248 -8.45 -29.70 7.96
N ALA A 249 -7.61 -29.62 8.99
CA ALA A 249 -7.30 -28.38 9.68
C ALA A 249 -6.65 -27.36 8.73
N GLN A 250 -5.60 -27.78 8.00
CA GLN A 250 -4.95 -26.93 7.00
C GLN A 250 -5.92 -26.48 5.90
N LYS A 251 -6.74 -27.39 5.36
CA LYS A 251 -7.73 -27.03 4.33
C LYS A 251 -8.75 -26.00 4.83
N ARG A 252 -9.18 -26.10 6.10
CA ARG A 252 -10.09 -25.10 6.69
C ARG A 252 -9.39 -23.75 6.90
N MET A 253 -8.12 -23.74 7.31
CA MET A 253 -7.33 -22.50 7.40
C MET A 253 -7.12 -21.84 6.03
N GLU A 254 -6.80 -22.63 5.00
CA GLU A 254 -6.70 -22.16 3.61
C GLU A 254 -8.01 -21.51 3.14
N LEU A 255 -9.16 -22.16 3.38
CA LEU A 255 -10.47 -21.61 3.05
C LEU A 255 -10.80 -20.34 3.83
N ASN A 256 -10.43 -20.26 5.11
CA ASN A 256 -10.61 -19.07 5.93
C ASN A 256 -9.78 -17.90 5.38
N ASN A 257 -8.50 -18.13 5.10
CA ASN A 257 -7.59 -17.14 4.51
C ASN A 257 -8.03 -16.72 3.10
N PHE A 258 -8.58 -17.64 2.31
CA PHE A 258 -9.23 -17.33 1.04
C PHE A 258 -10.45 -16.43 1.25
N GLY A 259 -11.33 -16.73 2.22
CA GLY A 259 -12.49 -15.91 2.55
C GLY A 259 -12.11 -14.47 2.96
N ILE A 260 -11.07 -14.31 3.79
CA ILE A 260 -10.55 -13.00 4.19
C ILE A 260 -10.05 -12.22 2.96
N ARG A 261 -9.25 -12.85 2.10
CA ARG A 261 -8.72 -12.22 0.88
C ARG A 261 -9.82 -11.88 -0.11
N LYS A 262 -10.81 -12.76 -0.28
CA LYS A 262 -11.97 -12.55 -1.14
C LYS A 262 -12.77 -11.35 -0.66
N ARG A 263 -13.09 -11.29 0.64
CA ARG A 263 -13.79 -10.15 1.23
C ARG A 263 -13.00 -8.86 1.05
N LEU A 264 -11.69 -8.87 1.32
CA LEU A 264 -10.83 -7.71 1.10
C LEU A 264 -10.87 -7.22 -0.35
N LEU A 265 -10.84 -8.14 -1.33
CA LEU A 265 -10.98 -7.82 -2.75
C LEU A 265 -12.35 -7.25 -3.10
N GLU A 266 -13.44 -7.84 -2.59
CA GLU A 266 -14.80 -7.37 -2.85
C GLU A 266 -15.04 -5.92 -2.39
N TYR A 267 -14.45 -5.51 -1.25
CA TYR A 267 -14.50 -4.12 -0.81
C TYR A 267 -13.62 -3.21 -1.70
N ASP A 268 -12.41 -3.65 -2.06
CA ASP A 268 -11.54 -2.86 -2.94
C ASP A 268 -12.07 -2.77 -4.38
N ASP A 269 -12.86 -3.73 -4.86
CA ASP A 269 -13.51 -3.68 -6.18
C ASP A 269 -14.50 -2.51 -6.28
N VAL A 270 -15.23 -2.22 -5.20
CA VAL A 270 -16.10 -1.02 -5.11
C VAL A 270 -15.26 0.25 -5.23
N MET A 271 -14.18 0.33 -4.46
CA MET A 271 -13.25 1.46 -4.51
C MET A 271 -12.54 1.57 -5.86
N ASN A 272 -12.26 0.45 -6.52
CA ASN A 272 -11.54 0.43 -7.79
C ASN A 272 -12.36 1.04 -8.92
N LEU A 273 -13.66 0.78 -8.96
CA LEU A 273 -14.58 1.41 -9.94
C LEU A 273 -14.61 2.94 -9.78
N GLN A 274 -14.65 3.43 -8.55
CA GLN A 274 -14.61 4.87 -8.26
C GLN A 274 -13.24 5.47 -8.60
N ARG A 275 -12.16 4.77 -8.24
CA ARG A 275 -10.78 5.16 -8.49
C ARG A 275 -10.49 5.29 -9.97
N GLU A 276 -10.97 4.36 -10.80
CA GLU A 276 -10.78 4.39 -12.26
C GLU A 276 -11.34 5.69 -12.84
N ARG A 277 -12.59 6.04 -12.51
CA ARG A 277 -13.22 7.31 -12.94
C ARG A 277 -12.43 8.54 -12.52
N ILE A 278 -12.02 8.61 -11.25
CA ILE A 278 -11.28 9.76 -10.72
C ILE A 278 -9.87 9.84 -11.33
N TYR A 279 -9.20 8.70 -11.49
CA TYR A 279 -7.84 8.65 -12.03
C TYR A 279 -7.80 8.99 -13.51
N ASP A 280 -8.86 8.67 -14.26
CA ASP A 280 -9.00 9.06 -15.66
C ASP A 280 -9.21 10.58 -15.79
N ARG A 281 -10.13 11.18 -15.02
CA ARG A 281 -10.29 12.65 -14.97
C ARG A 281 -9.00 13.36 -14.52
N ARG A 282 -8.33 12.83 -13.49
CA ARG A 282 -7.05 13.36 -13.02
C ARG A 282 -5.97 13.26 -14.10
N ARG A 283 -5.95 12.17 -14.88
CA ARG A 283 -5.02 11.98 -16.00
C ARG A 283 -5.29 12.98 -17.12
N HIS A 284 -6.54 13.18 -17.52
CA HIS A 284 -6.95 14.20 -18.49
C HIS A 284 -6.43 15.59 -18.08
N ALA A 285 -6.63 15.97 -16.82
CA ALA A 285 -6.11 17.23 -16.29
C ALA A 285 -4.57 17.30 -16.35
N LEU A 286 -3.86 16.26 -15.87
CA LEU A 286 -2.39 16.23 -15.87
C LEU A 286 -1.76 16.37 -17.26
N PHE A 287 -2.29 15.65 -18.25
CA PHE A 287 -1.76 15.67 -19.62
C PHE A 287 -2.38 16.76 -20.50
N GLY A 288 -3.43 17.43 -20.02
CA GLY A 288 -4.13 18.48 -20.77
C GLY A 288 -4.95 17.97 -21.95
N GLU A 289 -5.33 16.69 -21.93
CA GLU A 289 -6.17 16.04 -22.94
C GLU A 289 -7.62 16.05 -22.48
N LYS A 290 -8.59 16.25 -23.39
CA LYS A 290 -10.05 16.14 -23.12
C LYS A 290 -10.62 16.98 -21.97
N MET A 291 -9.88 17.92 -21.40
CA MET A 291 -10.36 18.76 -20.27
C MET A 291 -11.62 19.57 -20.63
N GLU A 292 -11.75 20.02 -21.88
CA GLU A 292 -12.96 20.73 -22.34
C GLU A 292 -14.18 19.80 -22.35
N GLU A 293 -14.01 18.52 -22.70
CA GLU A 293 -15.06 17.50 -22.63
C GLU A 293 -15.46 17.24 -21.17
N ASP A 294 -14.47 17.11 -20.27
CA ASP A 294 -14.72 16.92 -18.83
C ASP A 294 -15.49 18.12 -18.25
N ILE A 295 -15.12 19.36 -18.59
CA ILE A 295 -15.83 20.56 -18.13
C ILE A 295 -17.25 20.60 -18.71
N ALA A 296 -17.44 20.26 -19.99
CA ALA A 296 -18.76 20.21 -20.60
C ALA A 296 -19.66 19.16 -19.92
N GLU A 297 -19.12 18.00 -19.56
CA GLU A 297 -19.84 16.98 -18.78
C GLU A 297 -20.22 17.49 -17.38
N MET A 298 -19.32 18.23 -16.71
CA MET A 298 -19.61 18.87 -15.42
C MET A 298 -20.76 19.88 -15.54
N VAL A 299 -20.70 20.77 -16.54
CA VAL A 299 -21.77 21.74 -16.81
C VAL A 299 -23.09 21.02 -17.08
N GLN A 300 -23.07 20.00 -17.93
CA GLN A 300 -24.27 19.23 -18.25
C GLN A 300 -24.89 18.62 -16.99
N GLY A 301 -24.11 17.88 -16.19
CA GLY A 301 -24.62 17.21 -14.99
C GLY A 301 -25.14 18.20 -13.94
N THR A 302 -24.45 19.32 -13.72
CA THR A 302 -24.91 20.35 -12.76
C THR A 302 -26.17 21.06 -13.25
N CYS A 303 -26.26 21.41 -14.54
CA CYS A 303 -27.46 22.03 -15.10
C CYS A 303 -28.65 21.07 -15.14
N GLU A 304 -28.42 19.77 -15.38
CA GLU A 304 -29.48 18.75 -15.37
C GLU A 304 -30.09 18.59 -13.99
N ALA A 305 -29.27 18.49 -12.94
CA ALA A 305 -29.75 18.45 -11.55
C ALA A 305 -30.58 19.70 -11.20
N MET A 306 -30.13 20.89 -11.60
CA MET A 306 -30.88 22.13 -11.36
C MET A 306 -32.19 22.19 -12.16
N ALA A 307 -32.18 21.77 -13.43
CA ALA A 307 -33.39 21.75 -14.25
C ALA A 307 -34.42 20.76 -13.68
N GLU A 308 -33.97 19.61 -13.17
CA GLU A 308 -34.84 18.61 -12.53
C GLU A 308 -35.48 19.16 -11.25
N GLU A 309 -34.72 19.89 -10.43
CA GLU A 309 -35.21 20.52 -9.20
C GLU A 309 -36.22 21.64 -9.46
N PHE A 310 -35.96 22.53 -10.42
CA PHE A 310 -36.72 23.78 -10.57
C PHE A 310 -37.77 23.82 -11.68
N ALA A 311 -37.72 22.92 -12.69
CA ALA A 311 -38.63 23.00 -13.84
C ALA A 311 -40.12 22.88 -13.47
N ASN A 312 -40.45 22.21 -12.37
CA ASN A 312 -41.85 21.96 -11.97
C ASN A 312 -42.29 22.72 -10.72
N THR A 313 -41.38 23.43 -10.04
CA THR A 313 -41.69 24.12 -8.77
C THR A 313 -42.19 25.55 -8.99
N ASN A 314 -41.90 26.15 -10.15
CA ASN A 314 -42.17 27.55 -10.49
C ASN A 314 -41.61 28.55 -9.44
N ASP A 315 -40.55 28.13 -8.73
CA ASP A 315 -39.85 28.91 -7.71
C ASP A 315 -38.70 29.70 -8.36
N TRP A 316 -39.04 30.89 -8.86
CA TRP A 316 -38.06 31.79 -9.51
C TRP A 316 -36.98 32.30 -8.55
N ASP A 317 -37.37 32.66 -7.32
CA ASP A 317 -36.41 33.23 -6.36
C ASP A 317 -35.42 32.15 -5.90
N GLY A 318 -35.91 30.93 -5.60
CA GLY A 318 -35.06 29.79 -5.31
C GLY A 318 -34.14 29.42 -6.48
N PHE A 319 -34.66 29.43 -7.72
CA PHE A 319 -33.86 29.20 -8.92
C PHE A 319 -32.74 30.24 -9.07
N ARG A 320 -33.06 31.54 -8.94
CA ARG A 320 -32.08 32.62 -9.03
C ARG A 320 -30.99 32.46 -7.98
N ASP A 321 -31.38 32.19 -6.74
CA ASP A 321 -30.45 32.04 -5.63
C ASP A 321 -29.56 30.78 -5.81
N ALA A 322 -30.12 29.69 -6.34
CA ALA A 322 -29.36 28.48 -6.68
C ALA A 322 -28.35 28.72 -7.82
N VAL A 323 -28.72 29.47 -8.86
CA VAL A 323 -27.81 29.87 -9.94
C VAL A 323 -26.68 30.75 -9.38
N LEU A 324 -27.00 31.71 -8.52
CA LEU A 324 -26.02 32.57 -7.88
C LEU A 324 -25.07 31.77 -6.98
N TYR A 325 -25.57 30.84 -6.19
CA TYR A 325 -24.74 30.03 -5.29
C TYR A 325 -23.82 29.08 -6.05
N THR A 326 -24.34 28.41 -7.08
CA THR A 326 -23.65 27.36 -7.84
C THR A 326 -22.67 27.94 -8.85
N PHE A 327 -23.11 28.90 -9.66
CA PHE A 327 -22.34 29.45 -10.78
C PHE A 327 -21.77 30.84 -10.49
N SER A 328 -22.19 31.50 -9.40
CA SER A 328 -21.70 32.83 -9.00
C SER A 328 -21.88 33.89 -10.09
N MET A 329 -23.08 33.85 -10.67
CA MET A 329 -23.58 34.75 -11.70
C MET A 329 -25.08 34.93 -11.53
N GLU A 330 -25.61 36.02 -12.06
CA GLU A 330 -27.05 36.20 -12.19
C GLU A 330 -27.57 35.42 -13.41
N PRO A 331 -28.77 34.83 -13.33
CA PRO A 331 -29.39 34.18 -14.47
C PRO A 331 -29.71 35.22 -15.55
N THR A 332 -29.34 34.94 -16.80
CA THR A 332 -29.76 35.75 -17.96
C THR A 332 -31.15 35.35 -18.46
N ILE A 333 -31.66 34.20 -18.01
CA ILE A 333 -33.02 33.73 -18.27
C ILE A 333 -33.98 34.67 -17.53
N ASP A 334 -35.07 35.08 -18.16
CA ASP A 334 -36.08 35.90 -17.50
C ASP A 334 -37.15 35.03 -16.80
N ARG A 335 -37.91 35.65 -15.89
CA ARG A 335 -38.94 34.96 -15.11
C ARG A 335 -40.01 34.31 -16.00
N THR A 336 -40.31 34.92 -17.14
CA THR A 336 -41.29 34.42 -18.10
C THR A 336 -40.81 33.17 -18.83
N ALA A 337 -39.56 33.17 -19.31
CA ALA A 337 -38.94 32.02 -19.96
C ALA A 337 -38.77 30.87 -18.97
N PHE A 338 -38.40 31.16 -17.71
CA PHE A 338 -38.36 30.15 -16.65
C PHE A 338 -39.72 29.49 -16.42
N ALA A 339 -40.79 30.28 -16.28
CA ALA A 339 -42.12 29.75 -16.01
C ALA A 339 -42.73 28.94 -17.18
N GLN A 340 -42.27 29.19 -18.41
CA GLN A 340 -42.76 28.51 -19.62
C GLN A 340 -41.88 27.36 -20.08
N ALA A 341 -40.62 27.30 -19.64
CA ALA A 341 -39.68 26.29 -20.08
C ALA A 341 -40.03 24.91 -19.50
N SER A 342 -40.11 23.93 -20.39
CA SER A 342 -40.05 22.51 -20.00
C SER A 342 -38.67 22.17 -19.41
N ARG A 343 -38.56 21.04 -18.70
CA ARG A 343 -37.28 20.55 -18.14
C ARG A 343 -36.14 20.54 -19.18
N GLY A 344 -36.43 20.08 -20.40
CA GLY A 344 -35.43 20.02 -21.47
C GLY A 344 -35.03 21.40 -21.98
N GLU A 345 -35.98 22.32 -22.11
CA GLU A 345 -35.70 23.70 -22.53
C GLU A 345 -34.91 24.46 -21.47
N LEU A 346 -35.27 24.31 -20.19
CA LEU A 346 -34.56 24.93 -19.07
C LEU A 346 -33.11 24.42 -18.99
N LEU A 347 -32.89 23.12 -19.22
CA LEU A 347 -31.55 22.54 -19.28
C LEU A 347 -30.70 23.17 -20.38
N GLU A 348 -31.21 23.27 -21.61
CA GLU A 348 -30.46 23.85 -22.73
C GLU A 348 -30.19 25.36 -22.52
N LEU A 349 -31.16 26.10 -21.96
CA LEU A 349 -30.96 27.51 -21.58
C LEU A 349 -29.87 27.66 -20.53
N LEU A 350 -29.88 26.84 -19.47
CA LEU A 350 -28.86 26.83 -18.43
C LEU A 350 -27.48 26.51 -18.98
N LYS A 351 -27.36 25.44 -19.79
CA LYS A 351 -26.08 25.03 -20.40
C LYS A 351 -25.50 26.15 -21.24
N LYS A 352 -26.31 26.75 -22.11
CA LYS A 352 -25.89 27.86 -22.97
C LYS A 352 -25.42 29.04 -22.13
N MET A 353 -26.20 29.44 -21.14
CA MET A 353 -25.91 30.55 -20.25
C MET A 353 -24.58 30.35 -19.48
N VAL A 354 -24.36 29.17 -18.92
CA VAL A 354 -23.13 28.85 -18.17
C VAL A 354 -21.92 28.78 -19.10
N TRP A 355 -22.07 28.18 -20.28
CA TRP A 355 -20.98 28.05 -21.25
C TRP A 355 -20.53 29.40 -21.81
N GLU A 356 -21.50 30.25 -22.22
CA GLU A 356 -21.21 31.61 -22.68
C GLU A 356 -20.48 32.41 -21.59
N ARG A 357 -20.90 32.27 -20.33
CA ARG A 357 -20.23 32.93 -19.21
C ARG A 357 -18.80 32.44 -19.01
N TYR A 358 -18.57 31.14 -19.14
CA TYR A 358 -17.24 30.54 -19.05
C TYR A 358 -16.31 31.08 -20.16
N GLU A 359 -16.77 31.09 -21.40
CA GLU A 359 -16.00 31.61 -22.54
C GLU A 359 -15.68 33.10 -22.39
N GLN A 360 -16.67 33.92 -22.03
CA GLN A 360 -16.48 35.34 -21.75
C GLN A 360 -15.46 35.57 -20.63
N ARG A 361 -15.51 34.75 -19.58
CA ARG A 361 -14.58 34.85 -18.45
C ARG A 361 -13.15 34.54 -18.88
N MET A 362 -12.94 33.43 -19.59
CA MET A 362 -11.63 33.05 -20.10
C MET A 362 -11.08 34.09 -21.08
N ALA A 363 -11.92 34.63 -21.96
CA ALA A 363 -11.54 35.70 -22.89
C ALA A 363 -11.11 36.97 -22.16
N THR A 364 -11.82 37.38 -21.10
CA THR A 364 -11.48 38.56 -20.29
C THR A 364 -10.12 38.40 -19.60
N ILE A 365 -9.84 37.21 -19.08
CA ILE A 365 -8.55 36.89 -18.45
C ILE A 365 -7.43 36.95 -19.49
N ALA A 366 -7.64 36.34 -20.67
CA ALA A 366 -6.67 36.37 -21.76
C ALA A 366 -6.39 37.80 -22.25
N GLN A 367 -7.42 38.63 -22.46
CA GLN A 367 -7.26 40.02 -22.88
C GLN A 367 -6.41 40.85 -21.91
N ARG A 368 -6.48 40.57 -20.60
CA ARG A 368 -5.66 41.24 -19.59
C ARG A 368 -4.24 40.69 -19.53
N ALA A 369 -4.05 39.39 -19.69
CA ALA A 369 -2.76 38.72 -19.56
C ALA A 369 -1.87 38.88 -20.81
N LEU A 370 -2.43 38.79 -22.02
CA LEU A 370 -1.67 38.76 -23.27
C LEU A 370 -0.75 39.99 -23.46
N PRO A 371 -1.17 41.24 -23.18
CA PRO A 371 -0.28 42.40 -23.29
C PRO A 371 0.90 42.33 -22.29
N VAL A 372 0.69 41.73 -21.12
CA VAL A 372 1.76 41.53 -20.12
C VAL A 372 2.73 40.46 -20.60
N PHE A 373 2.22 39.34 -21.12
CA PHE A 373 3.04 38.27 -21.69
C PHE A 373 3.90 38.76 -22.85
N GLN A 374 3.33 39.57 -23.74
CA GLN A 374 4.07 40.16 -24.85
C GLN A 374 5.21 41.05 -24.36
N LYS A 375 4.95 41.96 -23.40
CA LYS A 375 5.99 42.81 -22.79
C LYS A 375 7.11 42.01 -22.14
N VAL A 376 6.77 40.92 -21.44
CA VAL A 376 7.78 40.06 -20.79
C VAL A 376 8.61 39.31 -21.83
N LEU A 377 7.98 38.82 -22.91
CA LEU A 377 8.68 38.18 -24.02
C LEU A 377 9.62 39.17 -24.73
N ASP A 378 9.19 40.39 -24.98
CA ASP A 378 10.01 41.42 -25.65
C ASP A 378 11.20 41.86 -24.78
N THR A 379 11.03 41.90 -23.46
CA THR A 379 12.07 42.37 -22.52
C THR A 379 13.08 41.26 -22.15
N HIS A 380 12.62 40.00 -22.08
CA HIS A 380 13.39 38.89 -21.52
C HIS A 380 13.28 37.56 -22.30
N GLY A 381 12.87 37.59 -23.57
CA GLY A 381 12.42 36.42 -24.35
C GLY A 381 13.43 35.29 -24.60
N ASP A 382 14.71 35.51 -24.31
CA ASP A 382 15.77 34.47 -24.34
C ASP A 382 16.06 33.85 -22.96
N ARG A 383 15.57 34.44 -21.87
CA ARG A 383 15.87 34.01 -20.49
C ARG A 383 14.76 33.19 -19.82
N TYR A 384 13.50 33.39 -20.20
CA TYR A 384 12.36 32.73 -19.55
C TYR A 384 11.40 32.13 -20.57
N THR A 385 11.20 30.81 -20.50
CA THR A 385 10.18 30.09 -21.29
C THR A 385 8.80 30.10 -20.64
N ASP A 386 8.77 30.05 -19.31
CA ASP A 386 7.54 29.93 -18.53
C ASP A 386 7.43 31.07 -17.51
N VAL A 387 6.22 31.61 -17.37
CA VAL A 387 5.88 32.66 -16.40
C VAL A 387 4.82 32.15 -15.46
N VAL A 388 4.98 32.48 -14.17
CA VAL A 388 4.00 32.18 -13.14
C VAL A 388 2.97 33.30 -13.13
N THR A 389 1.72 32.96 -13.44
CA THR A 389 0.60 33.89 -13.47
C THR A 389 -0.28 33.68 -12.23
N PRO A 390 -0.48 34.71 -11.39
CA PRO A 390 -1.38 34.60 -10.25
C PRO A 390 -2.85 34.66 -10.72
N ILE A 391 -3.65 33.69 -10.31
CA ILE A 391 -5.09 33.61 -10.58
C ILE A 391 -5.82 33.48 -9.26
N SER A 392 -6.76 34.38 -9.01
CA SER A 392 -7.56 34.43 -7.79
C SER A 392 -9.01 34.03 -8.07
N ASP A 393 -9.63 33.31 -7.14
CA ASP A 393 -11.09 33.09 -7.08
C ASP A 393 -11.77 34.02 -6.05
N GLY A 394 -11.01 34.95 -5.47
CA GLY A 394 -11.41 35.83 -4.37
C GLY A 394 -11.12 35.29 -2.97
N LYS A 395 -10.76 34.01 -2.84
CA LYS A 395 -10.39 33.38 -1.55
C LYS A 395 -8.94 32.91 -1.54
N ARG A 396 -8.44 32.40 -2.66
CA ARG A 396 -7.11 31.80 -2.82
C ARG A 396 -6.45 32.35 -4.07
N VAL A 397 -5.14 32.54 -4.02
CA VAL A 397 -4.32 32.89 -5.19
C VAL A 397 -3.53 31.66 -5.63
N LEU A 398 -3.81 31.20 -6.84
CA LEU A 398 -3.14 30.09 -7.49
C LEU A 398 -2.03 30.61 -8.38
N GLN A 399 -0.85 30.03 -8.25
CA GLN A 399 0.33 30.38 -9.03
C GLN A 399 0.45 29.39 -10.19
N ILE A 400 0.11 29.83 -11.41
CA ILE A 400 -0.03 28.95 -12.57
C ILE A 400 1.16 29.14 -13.52
N PRO A 401 2.04 28.13 -13.70
CA PRO A 401 3.13 28.21 -14.67
C PRO A 401 2.58 28.08 -16.09
N ILE A 402 2.92 29.04 -16.95
CA ILE A 402 2.39 29.14 -18.31
C ILE A 402 3.53 29.42 -19.27
N ASN A 403 3.56 28.68 -20.37
CA ASN A 403 4.52 28.92 -21.43
C ASN A 403 4.15 30.16 -22.25
N LEU A 404 5.03 31.17 -22.25
CA LEU A 404 4.74 32.49 -22.84
C LEU A 404 4.47 32.40 -24.35
N ARG A 405 5.34 31.72 -25.10
CA ARG A 405 5.24 31.63 -26.56
C ARG A 405 3.95 30.93 -26.97
N ARG A 406 3.65 29.77 -26.37
CA ARG A 406 2.39 29.05 -26.63
C ARG A 406 1.16 29.86 -26.25
N ALA A 407 1.20 30.62 -25.15
CA ALA A 407 0.07 31.46 -24.75
C ALA A 407 -0.21 32.59 -25.75
N ILE A 408 0.82 33.22 -26.30
CA ILE A 408 0.70 34.27 -27.31
C ILE A 408 0.24 33.68 -28.65
N ASP A 409 0.91 32.62 -29.13
CA ASP A 409 0.60 31.96 -30.41
C ASP A 409 -0.83 31.40 -30.44
N SER A 410 -1.33 30.95 -29.28
CA SER A 410 -2.68 30.40 -29.14
C SER A 410 -3.76 31.42 -28.77
N ASN A 411 -3.43 32.72 -28.79
CA ASN A 411 -4.33 33.82 -28.42
C ASN A 411 -4.99 33.60 -27.04
N GLY A 412 -4.21 33.15 -26.06
CA GLY A 412 -4.65 32.94 -24.67
C GLY A 412 -5.27 31.57 -24.36
N ARG A 413 -5.44 30.67 -25.34
CA ARG A 413 -5.99 29.33 -25.07
C ARG A 413 -5.12 28.50 -24.12
N GLU A 414 -3.79 28.60 -24.21
CA GLU A 414 -2.88 27.90 -23.29
C GLU A 414 -3.06 28.38 -21.83
N LEU A 415 -3.34 29.67 -21.63
CA LEU A 415 -3.64 30.23 -20.32
C LEU A 415 -4.95 29.66 -19.77
N SER A 416 -6.01 29.61 -20.57
CA SER A 416 -7.29 28.99 -20.17
C SER A 416 -7.11 27.52 -19.79
N LYS A 417 -6.33 26.76 -20.57
CA LYS A 417 -6.00 25.36 -20.27
C LYS A 417 -5.18 25.21 -19.00
N GLY A 418 -4.20 26.10 -18.76
CA GLY A 418 -3.41 26.12 -17.53
C GLY A 418 -4.26 26.39 -16.29
N ILE A 419 -5.18 27.36 -16.39
CA ILE A 419 -6.15 27.68 -15.33
C ILE A 419 -7.04 26.46 -15.02
N ALA A 420 -7.68 25.91 -16.05
CA ALA A 420 -8.52 24.74 -15.91
C ALA A 420 -7.76 23.56 -15.27
N ARG A 421 -6.58 23.23 -15.81
CA ARG A 421 -5.72 22.15 -15.30
C ARG A 421 -5.43 22.29 -13.82
N THR A 422 -4.95 23.44 -13.37
CA THR A 422 -4.56 23.63 -11.97
C THR A 422 -5.77 23.55 -11.04
N ILE A 423 -6.90 24.16 -11.41
CA ILE A 423 -8.13 24.12 -10.62
C ILE A 423 -8.67 22.69 -10.54
N LEU A 424 -8.76 21.98 -11.67
CA LEU A 424 -9.17 20.58 -11.75
C LEU A 424 -8.34 19.70 -10.81
N LEU A 425 -7.00 19.76 -10.91
CA LEU A 425 -6.12 18.92 -10.10
C LEU A 425 -6.27 19.17 -8.60
N LEU A 426 -6.32 20.44 -8.18
CA LEU A 426 -6.45 20.79 -6.77
C LEU A 426 -7.81 20.37 -6.21
N ALA A 427 -8.89 20.58 -6.97
CA ALA A 427 -10.23 20.22 -6.54
C ALA A 427 -10.41 18.69 -6.48
N ILE A 428 -9.95 17.97 -7.52
CA ILE A 428 -10.00 16.50 -7.57
C ILE A 428 -9.22 15.90 -6.39
N ASP A 429 -7.99 16.35 -6.14
CA ASP A 429 -7.15 15.78 -5.08
C ASP A 429 -7.75 16.04 -3.69
N ASP A 430 -8.32 17.22 -3.43
CA ASP A 430 -8.96 17.56 -2.14
C ASP A 430 -10.22 16.73 -1.89
N HIS A 431 -11.17 16.72 -2.84
CA HIS A 431 -12.43 15.98 -2.68
C HIS A 431 -12.19 14.47 -2.64
N TRP A 432 -11.25 13.96 -3.44
CA TRP A 432 -10.91 12.53 -3.42
C TRP A 432 -10.28 12.11 -2.09
N GLN A 433 -9.40 12.92 -1.50
CA GLN A 433 -8.82 12.62 -0.18
C GLN A 433 -9.88 12.60 0.93
N GLN A 434 -10.84 13.53 0.89
CA GLN A 434 -11.96 13.55 1.83
C GLN A 434 -12.88 12.33 1.64
N HIS A 435 -13.14 11.95 0.39
CA HIS A 435 -13.91 10.75 0.07
C HIS A 435 -13.22 9.46 0.54
N LEU A 436 -11.90 9.34 0.34
CA LEU A 436 -11.13 8.19 0.86
C LEU A 436 -11.26 8.06 2.39
N LEU A 437 -11.21 9.18 3.11
CA LEU A 437 -11.43 9.20 4.55
C LEU A 437 -12.85 8.72 4.91
N ALA A 438 -13.87 9.26 4.24
CA ALA A 438 -15.26 8.85 4.45
C ALA A 438 -15.48 7.35 4.14
N MET A 439 -14.83 6.82 3.10
CA MET A 439 -14.90 5.40 2.74
C MET A 439 -14.21 4.50 3.76
N ASP A 440 -13.12 4.94 4.38
CA ASP A 440 -12.46 4.21 5.47
C ASP A 440 -13.33 4.17 6.74
N GLU A 441 -13.98 5.28 7.09
CA GLU A 441 -14.95 5.36 8.19
C GLU A 441 -16.17 4.47 7.93
N LEU A 442 -16.74 4.55 6.72
CA LEU A 442 -17.85 3.71 6.29
C LEU A 442 -17.50 2.22 6.41
N LYS A 443 -16.31 1.83 5.95
CA LYS A 443 -15.86 0.43 6.03
C LYS A 443 -15.80 -0.11 7.47
N GLN A 444 -15.47 0.73 8.45
CA GLN A 444 -15.49 0.37 9.86
C GLN A 444 -16.91 0.33 10.41
N SER A 445 -17.72 1.35 10.11
CA SER A 445 -19.11 1.48 10.57
C SER A 445 -19.97 0.29 10.11
N VAL A 446 -19.87 -0.09 8.84
CA VAL A 446 -20.71 -1.11 8.22
C VAL A 446 -20.46 -2.51 8.79
N GLN A 447 -19.36 -2.74 9.52
CA GLN A 447 -19.18 -4.00 10.28
C GLN A 447 -20.26 -4.18 11.35
N ASN A 448 -20.78 -3.08 11.92
CA ASN A 448 -21.87 -3.12 12.90
C ASN A 448 -23.22 -3.52 12.26
N ALA A 449 -23.40 -3.35 10.95
CA ALA A 449 -24.63 -3.77 10.28
C ALA A 449 -24.86 -5.29 10.31
N SER A 450 -23.80 -6.05 10.61
CA SER A 450 -23.90 -7.49 10.86
C SER A 450 -24.82 -7.82 12.04
N TYR A 451 -24.97 -6.92 13.02
CA TYR A 451 -25.92 -7.07 14.13
C TYR A 451 -27.39 -7.00 13.68
N GLU A 452 -27.68 -6.32 12.57
CA GLU A 452 -29.02 -6.22 11.98
C GLU A 452 -29.33 -7.36 10.99
N GLN A 453 -28.45 -8.37 10.90
CA GLN A 453 -28.57 -9.48 9.92
C GLN A 453 -28.60 -9.03 8.45
N LYS A 454 -28.13 -7.81 8.16
CA LYS A 454 -27.91 -7.32 6.79
C LYS A 454 -26.49 -7.65 6.33
N ASP A 455 -26.29 -7.82 5.02
CA ASP A 455 -24.95 -8.03 4.46
C ASP A 455 -24.14 -6.71 4.49
N PRO A 456 -23.03 -6.64 5.26
CA PRO A 456 -22.17 -5.47 5.31
C PRO A 456 -21.63 -5.06 3.94
N LEU A 457 -21.34 -6.01 3.05
CA LEU A 457 -20.78 -5.67 1.74
C LEU A 457 -21.81 -4.93 0.87
N LEU A 458 -23.09 -5.32 0.98
CA LEU A 458 -24.17 -4.70 0.22
C LEU A 458 -24.40 -3.26 0.67
N ILE A 459 -24.42 -3.03 1.99
CA ILE A 459 -24.54 -1.68 2.55
C ILE A 459 -23.36 -0.82 2.14
N TYR A 460 -22.13 -1.34 2.24
CA TYR A 460 -20.93 -0.63 1.80
C TYR A 460 -21.00 -0.23 0.32
N LYS A 461 -21.57 -1.07 -0.54
CA LYS A 461 -21.78 -0.76 -1.96
C LYS A 461 -22.77 0.37 -2.17
N PHE A 462 -23.93 0.34 -1.52
CA PHE A 462 -24.96 1.37 -1.68
C PHE A 462 -24.52 2.70 -1.07
N GLU A 463 -24.15 2.72 0.22
CA GLU A 463 -23.73 3.95 0.89
C GLU A 463 -22.44 4.50 0.26
N GLY A 464 -21.50 3.63 -0.12
CA GLY A 464 -20.28 4.04 -0.81
C GLY A 464 -20.53 4.65 -2.19
N PHE A 465 -21.56 4.19 -2.91
CA PHE A 465 -21.99 4.79 -4.17
C PHE A 465 -22.64 6.15 -3.95
N GLU A 466 -23.54 6.29 -2.96
CA GLU A 466 -24.17 7.57 -2.62
C GLU A 466 -23.14 8.63 -2.18
N LEU A 467 -22.15 8.24 -1.37
CA LEU A 467 -21.03 9.12 -1.00
C LEU A 467 -20.24 9.56 -2.22
N PHE A 468 -20.00 8.65 -3.17
CA PHE A 468 -19.27 8.96 -4.39
C PHE A 468 -20.04 9.92 -5.30
N GLU A 469 -21.34 9.68 -5.53
CA GLU A 469 -22.19 10.59 -6.32
C GLU A 469 -22.27 11.98 -5.69
N ARG A 470 -22.41 12.05 -4.35
CA ARG A 470 -22.36 13.33 -3.63
C ARG A 470 -21.02 14.03 -3.82
N MET A 471 -19.91 13.31 -3.65
CA MET A 471 -18.57 13.85 -3.84
C MET A 471 -18.37 14.36 -5.29
N ILE A 472 -18.83 13.62 -6.31
CA ILE A 472 -18.77 14.08 -7.71
C ILE A 472 -19.59 15.35 -7.92
N SER A 473 -20.80 15.41 -7.38
CA SER A 473 -21.67 16.60 -7.48
C SER A 473 -21.02 17.83 -6.82
N GLU A 474 -20.47 17.65 -5.61
CA GLU A 474 -19.74 18.70 -4.88
C GLU A 474 -18.48 19.15 -5.62
N LEU A 475 -17.70 18.19 -6.13
CA LEU A 475 -16.50 18.43 -6.94
C LEU A 475 -16.82 19.25 -8.20
N ASN A 476 -17.83 18.83 -8.97
CA ASN A 476 -18.24 19.52 -10.19
C ASN A 476 -18.67 20.97 -9.87
N ARG A 477 -19.47 21.15 -8.83
CA ARG A 477 -19.90 22.48 -8.37
C ARG A 477 -18.73 23.34 -7.94
N ASP A 478 -17.78 22.80 -7.18
CA ASP A 478 -16.62 23.58 -6.72
C ASP A 478 -15.70 23.98 -7.89
N ILE A 479 -15.47 23.08 -8.84
CA ILE A 479 -14.68 23.37 -10.05
C ILE A 479 -15.36 24.48 -10.86
N LEU A 480 -16.64 24.33 -11.20
CA LEU A 480 -17.37 25.32 -12.01
C LEU A 480 -17.41 26.69 -11.32
N ARG A 481 -17.71 26.70 -10.02
CA ARG A 481 -17.70 27.93 -9.21
C ARG A 481 -16.34 28.62 -9.23
N THR A 482 -15.26 27.87 -9.09
CA THR A 482 -13.89 28.40 -9.06
C THR A 482 -13.48 28.92 -10.44
N LEU A 483 -13.81 28.20 -11.52
CA LEU A 483 -13.54 28.62 -12.90
C LEU A 483 -14.28 29.91 -13.26
N LEU A 484 -15.55 30.05 -12.87
CA LEU A 484 -16.37 31.22 -13.18
C LEU A 484 -15.98 32.47 -12.36
N LYS A 485 -15.37 32.28 -11.17
CA LYS A 485 -14.83 33.37 -10.33
C LYS A 485 -13.39 33.75 -10.64
N ALA A 486 -12.67 32.92 -11.41
CA ALA A 486 -11.27 33.14 -11.71
C ALA A 486 -11.03 34.54 -12.28
N HIS A 487 -10.05 35.25 -11.74
CA HIS A 487 -9.61 36.54 -12.26
C HIS A 487 -8.14 36.77 -11.91
N ILE A 488 -7.48 37.62 -12.68
CA ILE A 488 -6.14 38.09 -12.33
C ILE A 488 -6.32 39.15 -11.24
N PRO A 489 -5.75 38.97 -10.04
CA PRO A 489 -5.79 40.00 -9.01
C PRO A 489 -5.06 41.24 -9.53
N VAL A 490 -5.71 42.40 -9.43
CA VAL A 490 -5.10 43.67 -9.78
C VAL A 490 -4.30 44.11 -8.56
N ASP A 491 -2.97 44.03 -8.64
CA ASP A 491 -2.11 44.69 -7.66
C ASP A 491 -2.21 46.21 -7.88
N GLU A 492 -3.08 46.87 -7.11
CA GLU A 492 -2.94 48.30 -6.86
C GLU A 492 -1.67 48.52 -6.02
N GLY A 493 -0.50 48.50 -6.66
CA GLY A 493 0.70 49.09 -6.10
C GLY A 493 1.90 48.19 -5.76
N ASN A 494 2.07 47.03 -6.39
CA ASN A 494 3.42 46.44 -6.46
C ASN A 494 3.71 45.88 -7.85
N ALA A 495 4.70 46.50 -8.50
CA ALA A 495 5.25 46.05 -9.76
C ALA A 495 5.68 44.58 -9.67
N ALA A 496 5.55 43.88 -10.80
CA ALA A 496 6.10 42.56 -11.07
C ALA A 496 7.38 42.32 -10.26
N GLN A 497 7.25 41.65 -9.12
CA GLN A 497 8.41 41.15 -8.40
C GLN A 497 8.99 40.05 -9.28
N GLU A 498 10.26 40.22 -9.66
CA GLU A 498 11.15 39.14 -10.05
C GLU A 498 10.87 37.92 -9.15
N PRO A 499 11.10 36.67 -9.62
CA PRO A 499 10.93 35.50 -8.78
C PRO A 499 11.94 35.56 -7.63
N ALA A 500 11.56 36.24 -6.55
CA ALA A 500 12.13 36.05 -5.25
C ALA A 500 11.94 34.57 -4.98
N ARG A 501 13.05 33.88 -4.80
CA ARG A 501 13.12 32.54 -4.24
C ARG A 501 12.37 32.57 -2.91
N GLN A 502 11.05 32.39 -2.94
CA GLN A 502 10.32 31.89 -1.81
C GLN A 502 10.84 30.46 -1.69
N GLU A 503 11.81 30.27 -0.80
CA GLU A 503 11.99 28.99 -0.17
C GLU A 503 10.59 28.58 0.28
N GLN A 504 10.02 27.60 -0.43
CA GLN A 504 8.85 26.90 0.05
C GLN A 504 9.14 26.63 1.53
N PRO A 505 8.24 26.97 2.47
CA PRO A 505 8.37 26.45 3.80
C PRO A 505 8.53 24.96 3.57
N LYS A 506 9.70 24.40 3.92
CA LYS A 506 9.91 22.96 3.88
C LYS A 506 8.80 22.41 4.74
N ARG A 507 7.68 22.02 4.12
CA ARG A 507 6.70 21.15 4.74
C ARG A 507 7.58 20.05 5.29
N PRO A 508 7.67 19.87 6.62
CA PRO A 508 8.54 18.83 7.16
C PRO A 508 8.14 17.59 6.38
N ALA A 509 9.10 17.00 5.66
CA ALA A 509 8.84 15.91 4.75
C ALA A 509 8.05 14.89 5.57
N GLN A 510 6.73 14.85 5.33
CA GLN A 510 5.88 13.89 5.99
C GLN A 510 6.42 12.59 5.46
N LYS A 511 7.10 11.85 6.32
CA LYS A 511 7.54 10.50 6.00
C LYS A 511 6.29 9.78 5.58
N LEU A 512 6.14 9.57 4.27
CA LEU A 512 5.17 8.66 3.70
C LEU A 512 5.51 7.29 4.29
N GLN A 513 4.90 6.99 5.43
CA GLN A 513 4.93 5.65 5.97
C GLN A 513 4.01 4.84 5.08
N ALA A 514 4.60 3.95 4.29
CA ALA A 514 3.86 2.85 3.70
C ALA A 514 3.35 1.98 4.87
N GLY A 515 2.14 2.27 5.33
CA GLY A 515 1.46 1.46 6.32
C GLY A 515 1.12 0.12 5.71
N ARG A 516 1.97 -0.89 5.92
CA ARG A 516 1.50 -2.28 5.85
C ARG A 516 0.57 -2.47 7.05
N SER A 517 -0.71 -2.67 6.79
CA SER A 517 -1.65 -3.14 7.80
C SER A 517 -1.36 -4.61 8.11
N ASP A 518 -0.29 -4.85 8.86
CA ASP A 518 -0.04 -6.14 9.50
C ASP A 518 -0.93 -6.20 10.76
N THR A 519 -2.16 -6.68 10.59
CA THR A 519 -3.03 -7.07 11.70
C THR A 519 -2.50 -8.36 12.34
N TYR A 520 -1.41 -8.23 13.09
CA TYR A 520 -0.97 -9.24 14.05
C TYR A 520 -0.67 -8.56 15.38
N THR A 521 -1.55 -8.83 16.36
CA THR A 521 -1.33 -8.52 17.77
C THR A 521 -0.06 -9.20 18.26
N SER A 522 0.96 -8.41 18.58
CA SER A 522 2.03 -8.83 19.48
C SER A 522 2.49 -7.64 20.31
N ASN A 523 2.29 -7.73 21.63
CA ASN A 523 2.90 -6.85 22.62
C ASN A 523 4.41 -7.10 22.61
N ALA A 524 5.15 -6.29 21.86
CA ALA A 524 6.59 -6.17 22.00
C ALA A 524 6.94 -4.69 21.91
N GLN A 525 7.51 -4.15 22.99
CA GLN A 525 8.05 -2.80 23.01
C GLN A 525 9.07 -2.63 21.88
N PRO A 526 8.97 -1.56 21.06
CA PRO A 526 9.98 -1.30 20.06
C PRO A 526 11.32 -0.96 20.73
N PRO A 527 12.46 -1.45 20.21
CA PRO A 527 13.77 -1.06 20.72
C PRO A 527 13.96 0.45 20.49
N GLN A 528 14.32 1.16 21.56
CA GLN A 528 14.63 2.58 21.48
C GLN A 528 15.77 2.82 20.47
N PRO A 529 15.61 3.74 19.50
CA PRO A 529 16.72 4.15 18.66
C PRO A 529 17.75 4.89 19.52
N ASN A 530 18.99 4.39 19.52
CA ASN A 530 20.14 5.10 20.10
C ASN A 530 20.16 6.55 19.60
N GLN A 531 19.87 7.48 20.51
CA GLN A 531 20.13 8.90 20.27
C GLN A 531 21.65 9.06 20.09
N PRO A 532 22.12 9.77 19.05
CA PRO A 532 23.52 10.15 19.00
C PRO A 532 23.81 11.07 20.19
N VAL A 533 24.77 10.67 21.02
CA VAL A 533 25.31 11.49 22.11
C VAL A 533 25.74 12.83 21.51
N VAL A 534 25.05 13.89 21.89
CA VAL A 534 25.47 15.26 21.60
C VAL A 534 26.69 15.52 22.45
N ASN A 535 27.88 15.35 21.87
CA ASN A 535 29.12 15.80 22.50
C ASN A 535 29.06 17.33 22.65
N SER A 536 28.80 17.77 23.88
CA SER A 536 28.76 19.16 24.30
C SER A 536 30.17 19.69 24.58
N ASP A 537 31.06 19.63 23.58
CA ASP A 537 32.36 20.31 23.65
C ASP A 537 32.38 21.49 22.67
N PRO A 538 32.69 22.72 23.15
CA PRO A 538 32.81 23.87 22.26
C PRO A 538 33.98 23.63 21.29
N LYS A 539 33.69 23.69 19.98
CA LYS A 539 34.72 23.61 18.93
C LYS A 539 35.70 24.77 19.08
N VAL A 540 36.86 24.50 19.67
CA VAL A 540 37.94 25.49 19.83
C VAL A 540 38.45 25.91 18.46
N GLY A 541 38.36 27.21 18.16
CA GLY A 541 38.78 27.80 16.89
C GLY A 541 40.30 27.82 16.74
N ARG A 542 40.77 27.84 15.49
CA ARG A 542 42.21 27.73 15.13
C ARG A 542 43.12 28.79 15.78
N ASN A 543 42.56 29.94 16.17
CA ASN A 543 43.27 31.06 16.81
C ASN A 543 42.98 31.19 18.32
N ASP A 544 42.13 30.34 18.90
CA ASP A 544 41.76 30.40 20.31
C ASP A 544 42.89 29.85 21.21
N PRO A 545 42.91 30.20 22.50
CA PRO A 545 43.84 29.62 23.48
C PRO A 545 43.72 28.10 23.49
N CYS A 546 44.85 27.39 23.45
CA CYS A 546 44.82 25.94 23.44
C CYS A 546 44.33 25.40 24.81
N PRO A 547 43.35 24.47 24.83
CA PRO A 547 42.75 23.97 26.07
C PRO A 547 43.72 23.18 26.98
N CYS A 548 44.95 22.90 26.54
CA CYS A 548 45.99 22.28 27.36
C CYS A 548 46.66 23.22 28.38
N GLY A 549 46.23 24.49 28.47
CA GLY A 549 46.76 25.46 29.44
C GLY A 549 48.15 26.01 29.11
N SER A 550 48.69 25.72 27.91
CA SER A 550 50.06 26.12 27.52
C SER A 550 50.27 27.61 27.22
N GLY A 551 49.22 28.44 27.32
CA GLY A 551 49.25 29.87 26.98
C GLY A 551 49.43 30.20 25.48
N LYS A 552 49.52 29.19 24.61
CA LYS A 552 49.70 29.35 23.15
C LYS A 552 48.36 29.17 22.40
N LYS A 553 48.22 29.82 21.23
CA LYS A 553 47.07 29.62 20.32
C LYS A 553 47.03 28.19 19.78
N TYR A 554 45.84 27.61 19.59
CA TYR A 554 45.62 26.21 19.21
C TYR A 554 46.47 25.75 18.02
N LYS A 555 46.54 26.53 16.93
CA LYS A 555 47.38 26.24 15.75
C LYS A 555 48.89 26.09 16.01
N ASN A 556 49.40 26.68 17.09
CA ASN A 556 50.81 26.64 17.46
C ASN A 556 51.11 25.61 18.56
N CYS A 557 50.10 24.85 18.98
CA CYS A 557 50.18 23.78 19.97
C CYS A 557 49.59 22.50 19.37
N HIS A 558 48.42 22.03 19.86
CA HIS A 558 47.79 20.79 19.40
C HIS A 558 47.27 20.84 17.94
N GLY A 559 47.11 22.03 17.36
CA GLY A 559 46.74 22.22 15.95
C GLY A 559 47.93 22.41 15.01
N ARG A 560 49.16 22.14 15.46
CA ARG A 560 50.37 22.31 14.65
C ARG A 560 50.55 21.09 13.74
N LEU A 561 50.26 21.25 12.45
CA LEU A 561 50.60 20.27 11.42
C LEU A 561 52.12 20.34 11.18
N GLY A 562 52.86 19.41 11.78
CA GLY A 562 54.31 19.27 11.60
C GLY A 562 54.69 17.80 11.53
N ASN A 563 55.11 17.39 10.33
CA ASN A 563 55.68 16.11 9.89
C ASN A 563 55.97 15.04 10.95
N ALA A 564 55.15 13.98 10.94
CA ALA A 564 55.54 12.58 11.09
C ALA A 564 54.54 11.73 10.30
#